data_AF-A0A4Y9PV58-F1
#
_entry.id   AF-A0A4Y9PV58-F1
#
_cell.length_a   1.000
_cell.length_b   1.000
_cell.length_c   1.000
_cell.angle_alpha   90.00
_cell.angle_beta   90.00
_cell.angle_gamma   90.00
#
_symmetry.space_group_name_H-M   'P 1'
#
loop_
_entity.id
_entity.type
_entity.pdbx_description
1 polymer ?
#
loop_
_entity_poly.entity_id
_entity_poly.type
_entity_poly.pdbx_seq_one_letter_code
_entity_poly.pdbx_strand_id
1 'polypeptide(L)' 'MTALAIVFLALAIVILWGGLVASILYLRARPERADYPPGGEDDERPAHAIIERDT' A
#
# COMPACT_ATOMS: atom_id res chain seq x y z
N MET A 1 -25.37 19.55 12.08
CA MET A 1 -24.42 19.42 10.95
C MET A 1 -24.45 20.73 10.17
N THR A 2 -23.42 21.57 10.25
CA THR A 2 -23.42 22.86 9.53
C THR A 2 -22.99 22.66 8.07
N ALA A 3 -23.53 23.44 7.14
CA ALA A 3 -23.16 23.36 5.73
C ALA A 3 -21.64 23.55 5.54
N LEU A 4 -21.03 24.45 6.31
CA LEU A 4 -19.59 24.69 6.32
C LEU A 4 -18.80 23.42 6.69
N ALA A 5 -19.23 22.66 7.71
CA ALA A 5 -18.57 21.43 8.12
C ALA A 5 -18.62 20.35 7.03
N ILE A 6 -19.74 20.25 6.31
CA ILE A 6 -19.90 19.30 5.19
C ILE A 6 -18.94 19.66 4.06
N VAL A 7 -18.79 20.94 3.73
CA VAL A 7 -17.85 21.40 2.70
C VAL A 7 -16.42 21.05 3.07
N PHE A 8 -16.00 21.33 4.32
CA PHE A 8 -14.66 20.96 4.78
C PHE A 8 -14.43 19.46 4.79
N LEU A 9 -15.44 18.66 5.18
CA LEU A 9 -15.36 17.21 5.12
C LEU A 9 -15.17 16.71 3.69
N ALA A 10 -15.95 17.23 2.74
CA ALA A 10 -15.82 16.86 1.33
C ALA A 10 -14.44 17.23 0.77
N LEU A 11 -13.93 18.41 1.10
CA LEU A 11 -12.57 18.84 0.73
C LEU A 11 -11.52 17.90 1.32
N ALA A 12 -11.61 17.57 2.60
CA ALA A 12 -10.67 16.66 3.25
C ALA A 12 -10.67 15.27 2.60
N ILE A 13 -11.85 14.72 2.29
CA ILE A 13 -11.99 13.44 1.58
C ILE A 13 -11.32 13.52 0.20
N VAL A 14 -11.66 14.53 -0.59
CA VAL A 14 -11.11 14.68 -1.95
C VAL A 14 -9.59 14.83 -1.94
N ILE A 15 -9.05 15.63 -1.01
CA ILE A 15 -7.61 15.84 -0.88
C ILE A 15 -6.91 14.56 -0.42
N LEU A 16 -7.43 13.90 0.62
CA LEU A 16 -6.83 12.70 1.19
C LEU A 16 -6.84 11.54 0.17
N TRP A 17 -8.01 11.22 -0.37
CA TRP A 17 -8.15 10.11 -1.30
C TRP A 17 -7.55 10.43 -2.67
N GLY A 18 -7.74 11.65 -3.16
CA GLY A 18 -7.12 12.10 -4.41
C GLY A 18 -5.60 12.11 -4.32
N GLY A 19 -5.02 12.60 -3.22
CA GLY A 19 -3.58 12.57 -2.97
C GLY A 19 -3.04 11.14 -2.83
N LEU A 20 -3.76 10.26 -2.15
CA LEU A 20 -3.39 8.84 -2.03
C LEU A 20 -3.38 8.15 -3.41
N VAL A 21 -4.47 8.27 -4.17
CA VAL A 21 -4.57 7.68 -5.52
C VAL A 21 -3.49 8.23 -6.44
N ALA A 22 -3.26 9.55 -6.43
CA ALA A 22 -2.20 10.17 -7.22
C ALA A 22 -0.82 9.64 -6.84
N SER A 23 -0.55 9.47 -5.54
CA SER A 23 0.70 8.92 -5.03
C SER A 23 0.92 7.48 -5.50
N ILE A 24 -0.11 6.62 -5.39
CA ILE A 24 -0.06 5.24 -5.86
C ILE A 24 0.23 5.18 -7.36
N LEU A 25 -0.49 5.97 -8.16
CA LEU A 25 -0.29 6.01 -9.61
C LEU A 25 1.11 6.52 -9.98
N TYR A 26 1.62 7.52 -9.26
CA TYR A 26 2.96 8.05 -9.47
C TYR A 26 4.06 7.02 -9.18
N LEU A 27 3.97 6.32 -8.03
CA LEU A 27 4.89 5.23 -7.70
C LEU A 27 4.79 4.09 -8.72
N ARG A 28 3.58 3.70 -9.10
CA ARG A 28 3.35 2.65 -10.09
C ARG A 28 3.93 3.01 -11.47
N ALA A 29 3.89 4.27 -11.86
CA ALA A 29 4.43 4.72 -13.14
C ALA A 29 5.96 4.80 -13.15
N ARG A 30 6.61 4.80 -11.99
CA ARG A 30 8.07 4.91 -11.83
C ARG A 30 8.62 3.83 -10.89
N PRO A 31 8.45 2.54 -11.22
CA PRO A 31 8.98 1.48 -10.39
C PRO A 31 10.52 1.49 -10.42
N GLU A 32 11.16 1.33 -9.27
CA GLU A 32 12.63 1.26 -9.15
C GLU A 32 13.19 -0.03 -9.76
N ARG A 33 12.36 -1.08 -9.84
CA ARG A 33 12.69 -2.38 -10.44
C ARG A 33 11.61 -2.77 -11.43
N ALA A 34 12.02 -3.09 -12.66
CA ALA A 34 11.10 -3.55 -13.70
C ALA A 34 10.55 -4.95 -13.40
N ASP A 35 11.39 -5.80 -12.82
CA ASP A 35 11.07 -7.18 -12.51
C ASP A 35 11.42 -7.50 -11.06
N TYR A 36 10.57 -8.31 -10.44
CA TYR A 36 10.86 -8.98 -9.19
C TYR A 36 11.09 -10.47 -9.50
N PRO A 37 12.00 -11.17 -8.79
CA PRO A 37 12.10 -12.61 -8.92
C PRO A 37 10.73 -13.25 -8.62
N PRO A 38 10.43 -14.42 -9.19
CA PRO A 38 9.22 -15.16 -8.85
C PRO A 38 9.08 -15.24 -7.33
N GLY A 39 7.87 -14.95 -6.82
CA GLY A 39 7.57 -15.19 -5.41
C GLY A 39 7.91 -16.63 -5.05
N GLY A 40 8.44 -16.85 -3.84
CA GLY A 40 8.61 -18.22 -3.34
C GLY A 40 7.26 -18.94 -3.35
N GLU A 41 7.27 -20.26 -3.51
CA GLU A 41 6.05 -21.02 -3.26
C GLU A 41 5.57 -20.70 -1.84
N ASP A 42 4.28 -20.44 -1.70
CA ASP A 42 3.63 -20.27 -0.41
C ASP A 42 3.65 -21.64 0.27
N ASP A 43 4.80 -21.98 0.85
CA ASP A 43 4.97 -23.17 1.63
C ASP A 43 4.07 -22.98 2.85
N GLU A 44 3.09 -23.88 3.04
CA GLU A 44 2.06 -23.87 4.09
C GLU A 44 2.61 -23.86 5.54
N ARG A 45 3.93 -23.65 5.69
CA ARG A 45 4.59 -23.38 6.95
C ARG A 45 3.89 -22.23 7.68
N PRO A 46 3.59 -22.39 8.97
CA PRO A 46 3.05 -21.30 9.77
C PRO A 46 4.01 -20.11 9.71
N ALA A 47 3.46 -18.89 9.58
CA ALA A 47 4.20 -17.62 9.41
C ALA A 47 5.24 -17.31 10.51
N HIS A 48 5.33 -18.15 11.54
CA HIS A 48 6.27 -18.05 12.67
C HIS A 48 7.14 -19.31 12.85
N ALA A 49 7.23 -20.17 11.83
CA ALA A 49 8.16 -21.29 11.86
C ALA A 49 9.59 -20.75 12.06
N ILE A 50 10.28 -21.26 13.07
CA ILE A 50 11.66 -20.90 13.37
C ILE A 50 12.51 -21.34 12.17
N ILE A 51 13.24 -20.41 11.55
CA ILE A 51 14.26 -20.78 10.56
C ILE A 51 15.46 -21.30 11.36
N GLU A 52 15.51 -22.61 11.53
CA GLU A 52 16.66 -23.30 12.11
C GLU A 52 17.87 -23.07 11.19
N ARG A 53 18.83 -22.29 11.69
CA ARG A 53 20.11 -22.06 11.03
C ARG A 53 21.06 -23.11 11.58
N ASP A 54 21.53 -24.02 10.73
CA ASP A 54 22.54 -25.00 11.09
C ASP A 54 23.80 -24.29 11.62
N THR A 55 24.14 -24.54 12.89
CA THR A 55 25.45 -24.29 13.50
C THR A 55 26.26 -25.56 13.58
#